data_AF-A0A962HBY5-F1
#
_entry.id   AF-A0A962HBY5-F1
#
_cell.length_a   1.000
_cell.length_b   1.000
_cell.length_c   1.000
_cell.angle_alpha   90.00
_cell.angle_beta   90.00
_cell.angle_gamma   90.00
#
_symmetry.space_group_name_H-M   'P 1'
#
loop_
_entity.id
_entity.type
_entity.pdbx_description
1 polymer ?
#
loop_
_entity_poly.entity_id
_entity_poly.type
_entity_poly.pdbx_seq_one_letter_code
_entity_poly.pdbx_strand_id
1 'polypeptide(L)'
;MTDTTALPELALLCRVGFEPDLMDELVAWFAAQGMAASVWSEQSAVVRVRAAGGHPRLPDLVFARDLMRVTAELRDLSVKDRVSPISAALRSLSPYSALTVLTPDSETTKPLAPLVGALQARLGELIHPSGVAQAQVWMLAGTHALVGSSPPDGAAAFAGGIPRLKFPREAPSRSTLKLEEAFQVLMSAEERADLLGAGGGAVDLGAAPGGWTYQLVARRIRVTAIDNGPMAPTLIHSGLVQHLREDGFRYRPPRPVDWLVCDMVEKPGKVAELMVRWLQSGWCKAAVFNLKLPMKKRFDAWNKARAVLQPLHGMGFSVRARQLYHDREELTVAVIPGARVQLPKLREAAGSHHSNRANRSQPSPAAPTRPAKGSRKTAADAAPQKAGQRSGRAASGRKPAPAGARPSTPGAKSPAPGSRKPRGNRARKR
;
A
#
# COMPACT_ATOMS: atom_id res chain seq x y z
N MET A 1 14.58 -41.10 6.33
CA MET A 1 14.87 -41.16 4.89
C MET A 1 13.99 -40.11 4.23
N THR A 2 14.55 -38.94 3.91
CA THR A 2 13.86 -37.90 3.15
C THR A 2 13.71 -38.40 1.72
N ASP A 3 12.48 -38.47 1.23
CA ASP A 3 12.17 -38.82 -0.15
C ASP A 3 12.77 -37.77 -1.08
N THR A 4 13.91 -38.09 -1.70
CA THR A 4 14.67 -37.23 -2.60
C THR A 4 13.97 -36.98 -3.94
N THR A 5 12.76 -37.53 -4.13
CA THR A 5 11.95 -37.36 -5.35
C THR A 5 10.91 -36.23 -5.24
N ALA A 6 10.68 -35.69 -4.03
CA ALA A 6 9.73 -34.60 -3.84
C ALA A 6 10.32 -33.28 -4.38
N LEU A 7 9.63 -32.68 -5.34
CA LEU A 7 10.00 -31.38 -5.89
C LEU A 7 10.04 -30.31 -4.77
N PRO A 8 10.99 -29.35 -4.82
CA PRO A 8 11.07 -28.24 -3.87
C PRO A 8 9.74 -27.52 -3.68
N GLU A 9 9.48 -27.13 -2.44
CA GLU A 9 8.23 -26.49 -2.05
C GLU A 9 8.45 -25.10 -1.45
N LEU A 10 7.63 -24.15 -1.89
CA LEU A 10 7.56 -22.79 -1.37
C LEU A 10 6.21 -22.57 -0.68
N ALA A 11 6.21 -21.74 0.35
CA ALA A 11 5.00 -21.16 0.92
C ALA A 11 5.14 -19.64 0.94
N LEU A 12 4.08 -18.95 0.58
CA LEU A 12 4.02 -17.49 0.50
C LEU A 12 2.84 -16.98 1.31
N LEU A 13 3.07 -15.93 2.09
CA LEU A 13 2.00 -15.22 2.79
C LEU A 13 1.40 -14.15 1.89
N CYS A 14 0.09 -13.94 1.97
CA CYS A 14 -0.61 -12.85 1.29
C CYS A 14 -1.70 -12.26 2.18
N ARG A 15 -2.44 -11.28 1.66
CA ARG A 15 -3.68 -10.84 2.28
C ARG A 15 -4.76 -11.93 2.11
N VAL A 16 -5.58 -12.16 3.13
CA VAL A 16 -6.77 -13.03 3.01
C VAL A 16 -7.68 -12.53 1.89
N GLY A 17 -8.11 -13.43 1.00
CA GLY A 17 -8.94 -13.13 -0.17
C GLY A 17 -8.17 -12.69 -1.41
N PHE A 18 -6.83 -12.69 -1.35
CA PHE A 18 -5.91 -12.41 -2.47
C PHE A 18 -5.07 -13.64 -2.84
N GLU A 19 -5.38 -14.80 -2.28
CA GLU A 19 -4.76 -16.08 -2.66
C GLU A 19 -4.89 -16.32 -4.17
N PRO A 20 -6.06 -16.15 -4.82
CA PRO A 20 -6.16 -16.33 -6.27
C PRO A 20 -5.29 -15.35 -7.07
N ASP A 21 -5.17 -14.10 -6.62
CA ASP A 21 -4.36 -13.08 -7.30
C ASP A 21 -2.86 -13.39 -7.18
N LEU A 22 -2.40 -13.88 -6.02
CA LEU A 22 -1.02 -14.36 -5.85
C LEU A 22 -0.78 -15.67 -6.62
N MET A 23 -1.76 -16.57 -6.71
CA MET A 23 -1.66 -17.78 -7.51
C MET A 23 -1.47 -17.45 -9.00
N ASP A 24 -2.27 -16.53 -9.55
CA ASP A 24 -2.13 -16.05 -10.93
C ASP A 24 -0.75 -15.41 -11.16
N GLU A 25 -0.28 -14.61 -10.20
CA GLU A 25 1.04 -13.98 -10.25
C GLU A 25 2.19 -15.01 -10.28
N LEU A 26 2.12 -16.04 -9.44
CA LEU A 26 3.12 -17.10 -9.37
C LEU A 26 3.11 -17.98 -10.62
N VAL A 27 1.92 -18.36 -11.13
CA VAL A 27 1.80 -19.11 -12.39
C VAL A 27 2.44 -18.33 -13.53
N ALA A 28 2.16 -17.04 -13.64
CA ALA A 28 2.77 -16.18 -14.66
C ALA A 28 4.30 -16.07 -14.49
N TRP A 29 4.79 -15.96 -13.24
CA TRP A 29 6.22 -15.89 -12.96
C TRP A 29 6.95 -17.17 -13.39
N PHE A 30 6.48 -18.35 -12.99
CA PHE A 30 7.12 -19.63 -13.35
C PHE A 30 7.04 -19.89 -14.86
N ALA A 31 5.91 -19.58 -15.50
CA ALA A 31 5.75 -19.71 -16.95
C ALA A 31 6.75 -18.82 -17.71
N ALA A 32 6.99 -17.59 -17.24
CA ALA A 32 7.98 -16.69 -17.85
C ALA A 32 9.43 -17.21 -17.76
N GLN A 33 9.71 -18.10 -16.81
CA GLN A 33 11.00 -18.78 -16.67
C GLN A 33 11.07 -20.12 -17.44
N GLY A 34 10.01 -20.48 -18.19
CA GLY A 34 9.92 -21.78 -18.86
C GLY A 34 9.80 -22.96 -17.89
N MET A 35 9.34 -22.71 -16.66
CA MET A 35 9.24 -23.72 -15.61
C MET A 35 7.78 -24.12 -15.36
N ALA A 36 7.54 -25.42 -15.22
CA ALA A 36 6.27 -25.93 -14.73
C ALA A 36 6.21 -25.85 -13.19
N ALA A 37 5.09 -25.35 -12.65
CA ALA A 37 4.84 -25.28 -11.23
C ALA A 37 3.39 -25.63 -10.91
N SER A 38 3.18 -26.39 -9.84
CA SER A 38 1.86 -26.58 -9.24
C SER A 38 1.66 -25.52 -8.16
N VAL A 39 0.58 -24.74 -8.24
CA VAL A 39 0.29 -23.64 -7.32
C VAL A 39 -1.10 -23.87 -6.72
N TRP A 40 -1.21 -23.79 -5.39
CA TRP A 40 -2.46 -24.04 -4.69
C TRP A 40 -2.56 -23.28 -3.37
N SER A 41 -3.76 -23.23 -2.79
CA SER A 41 -4.00 -22.68 -1.46
C SER A 41 -5.03 -23.55 -0.74
N GLU A 42 -4.65 -24.08 0.42
CA GLU A 42 -5.51 -24.85 1.32
C GLU A 42 -5.86 -24.08 2.60
N GLN A 43 -5.13 -23.00 2.88
CA GLN A 43 -5.26 -22.19 4.09
C GLN A 43 -5.31 -20.71 3.71
N SER A 44 -6.19 -19.96 4.38
CA SER A 44 -6.30 -18.51 4.20
C SER A 44 -4.95 -17.83 4.42
N ALA A 45 -4.67 -16.82 3.60
CA ALA A 45 -3.43 -16.05 3.57
C ALA A 45 -2.15 -16.86 3.22
N VAL A 46 -2.26 -18.12 2.76
CA VAL A 46 -1.10 -18.93 2.36
C VAL A 46 -1.30 -19.50 0.96
N VAL A 47 -0.31 -19.28 0.09
CA VAL A 47 -0.21 -19.93 -1.22
C VAL A 47 1.03 -20.81 -1.23
N ARG A 48 0.88 -22.04 -1.72
CA ARG A 48 1.92 -23.06 -1.82
C ARG A 48 2.31 -23.25 -3.28
N VAL A 49 3.58 -23.50 -3.51
CA VAL A 49 4.12 -23.80 -4.85
C VAL A 49 5.01 -25.02 -4.77
N ARG A 50 4.88 -25.92 -5.74
CA ARG A 50 5.80 -27.02 -5.97
C ARG A 50 6.35 -26.92 -7.40
N ALA A 51 7.66 -26.82 -7.52
CA ALA A 51 8.34 -26.65 -8.81
C ALA A 51 9.70 -27.37 -8.80
N ALA A 52 10.17 -27.82 -9.96
CA ALA A 52 11.44 -28.54 -10.09
C ALA A 52 12.67 -27.69 -9.73
N GLY A 53 12.55 -26.36 -9.79
CA GLY A 53 13.59 -25.43 -9.43
C GLY A 53 13.10 -24.00 -9.51
N GLY A 54 13.98 -23.06 -9.14
CA GLY A 54 13.69 -21.63 -9.15
C GLY A 54 12.75 -21.16 -8.04
N HIS A 55 12.80 -19.85 -7.78
CA HIS A 55 11.89 -19.15 -6.87
C HIS A 55 11.86 -17.67 -7.26
N PRO A 56 10.73 -16.99 -7.08
CA PRO A 56 10.69 -15.55 -7.19
C PRO A 56 11.48 -14.91 -6.06
N ARG A 57 12.12 -13.77 -6.34
CA ARG A 57 12.51 -12.85 -5.28
C ARG A 57 11.25 -12.19 -4.77
N LEU A 58 11.17 -11.94 -3.46
CA LEU A 58 10.00 -11.26 -2.90
C LEU A 58 9.71 -9.91 -3.60
N PRO A 59 10.69 -9.03 -3.91
CA PRO A 59 10.50 -7.81 -4.70
C PRO A 59 9.86 -7.97 -6.09
N ASP A 60 9.93 -9.17 -6.69
CA ASP A 60 9.37 -9.42 -8.02
C ASP A 60 7.85 -9.67 -7.99
N LEU A 61 7.29 -9.89 -6.79
CA LEU A 61 5.88 -10.16 -6.55
C LEU A 61 5.21 -8.96 -5.89
N VAL A 62 3.94 -8.68 -6.21
CA VAL A 62 3.17 -7.62 -5.56
C VAL A 62 2.17 -8.14 -4.54
N PHE A 63 1.67 -9.37 -4.67
CA PHE A 63 0.65 -9.91 -3.75
C PHE A 63 1.23 -10.74 -2.59
N ALA A 64 2.50 -11.17 -2.70
CA ALA A 64 3.18 -11.85 -1.61
C ALA A 64 3.68 -10.85 -0.56
N ARG A 65 3.58 -11.18 0.74
CA ARG A 65 4.14 -10.41 1.85
C ARG A 65 5.43 -11.03 2.39
N ASP A 66 5.50 -12.35 2.39
CA ASP A 66 6.68 -13.11 2.83
C ASP A 66 6.75 -14.45 2.07
N LEU A 67 7.91 -15.10 2.12
CA LEU A 67 8.22 -16.32 1.38
C LEU A 67 9.14 -17.23 2.21
N MET A 68 8.85 -18.52 2.22
CA MET A 68 9.72 -19.57 2.76
C MET A 68 9.91 -20.71 1.77
N ARG A 69 11.08 -21.33 1.83
CA ARG A 69 11.32 -22.68 1.33
C ARG A 69 10.94 -23.66 2.42
N VAL A 70 9.93 -24.49 2.17
CA VAL A 70 9.41 -25.45 3.14
C VAL A 70 10.32 -26.67 3.17
N THR A 71 10.80 -27.05 4.35
CA THR A 71 11.59 -28.27 4.56
C THR A 71 10.87 -29.32 5.38
N ALA A 72 9.89 -28.91 6.19
CA ALA A 72 9.00 -29.83 6.88
C ALA A 72 7.60 -29.25 7.02
N GLU A 73 6.60 -30.12 6.87
CA GLU A 73 5.22 -29.83 7.22
C GLU A 73 4.80 -30.79 8.33
N LEU A 74 4.52 -30.24 9.50
CA LEU A 74 4.22 -30.98 10.71
C LEU A 74 2.72 -30.91 10.96
N ARG A 75 2.03 -32.02 10.69
CA ARG A 75 0.60 -32.21 10.98
C ARG A 75 0.41 -32.98 12.28
N ASP A 76 -0.77 -32.86 12.88
CA ASP A 76 -1.17 -33.58 14.09
C ASP A 76 -0.22 -33.42 15.29
N LEU A 77 0.38 -32.23 15.42
CA LEU A 77 1.25 -31.90 16.54
C LEU A 77 0.52 -32.04 17.88
N SER A 78 1.13 -32.75 18.82
CA SER A 78 0.60 -32.90 20.16
C SER A 78 0.46 -31.55 20.86
N VAL A 79 -0.72 -31.28 21.44
CA VAL A 79 -0.93 -30.05 22.20
C VAL A 79 -0.10 -29.98 23.49
N LYS A 80 0.38 -31.14 23.97
CA LYS A 80 1.25 -31.28 25.14
C LYS A 80 2.72 -31.06 24.80
N ASP A 81 3.13 -31.36 23.56
CA ASP A 81 4.50 -31.18 23.09
C ASP A 81 4.56 -30.83 21.61
N ARG A 82 4.68 -29.52 21.34
CA ARG A 82 4.96 -28.98 19.99
C ARG A 82 6.43 -28.64 19.81
N VAL A 83 7.16 -28.46 20.92
CA VAL A 83 8.53 -27.95 20.89
C VAL A 83 9.46 -29.00 20.34
N SER A 84 9.36 -30.25 20.78
CA SER A 84 10.24 -31.34 20.33
C SER A 84 10.19 -31.57 18.82
N PRO A 85 9.02 -31.79 18.17
CA PRO A 85 8.96 -32.01 16.73
C PRO A 85 9.40 -30.79 15.91
N ILE A 86 9.03 -29.57 16.33
CA ILE A 86 9.45 -28.35 15.64
C ILE A 86 10.97 -28.14 15.78
N SER A 87 11.53 -28.38 16.97
CA SER A 87 12.98 -28.29 17.22
C SER A 87 13.75 -29.29 16.36
N ALA A 88 13.25 -30.53 16.22
CA ALA A 88 13.86 -31.53 15.36
C ALA A 88 13.90 -31.09 13.89
N ALA A 89 12.80 -30.52 13.38
CA ALA A 89 12.75 -29.96 12.02
C ALA A 89 13.65 -28.73 11.84
N LEU A 90 13.78 -27.88 12.87
CA LEU A 90 14.69 -26.74 12.83
C LEU A 90 16.17 -27.18 12.85
N ARG A 91 16.52 -28.26 13.55
CA ARG A 91 17.90 -28.77 13.57
C ARG A 91 18.40 -29.21 12.20
N SER A 92 17.53 -29.68 11.30
CA SER A 92 17.92 -29.97 9.91
C SER A 92 18.21 -28.73 9.07
N LEU A 93 17.84 -27.54 9.55
CA LEU A 93 18.16 -26.25 8.94
C LEU A 93 19.38 -25.56 9.57
N SER A 94 19.94 -26.15 10.64
CA SER A 94 21.06 -25.57 11.38
C SER A 94 22.35 -25.56 10.53
N PRO A 95 23.22 -24.53 10.67
CA PRO A 95 23.08 -23.36 11.52
C PRO A 95 22.30 -22.20 10.85
N TYR A 96 21.43 -21.54 11.62
CA TYR A 96 20.71 -20.33 11.21
C TYR A 96 20.93 -19.19 12.21
N SER A 97 21.04 -17.95 11.71
CA SER A 97 21.32 -16.75 12.51
C SER A 97 20.08 -16.07 13.06
N ALA A 98 18.89 -16.41 12.56
CA ALA A 98 17.64 -15.98 13.19
C ALA A 98 16.53 -17.01 12.99
N LEU A 99 15.52 -16.91 13.85
CA LEU A 99 14.28 -17.68 13.80
C LEU A 99 13.09 -16.74 13.93
N THR A 100 12.15 -16.85 12.99
CA THR A 100 10.84 -16.21 13.10
C THR A 100 9.74 -17.25 13.23
N VAL A 101 9.02 -17.24 14.35
CA VAL A 101 7.78 -17.99 14.53
C VAL A 101 6.61 -17.02 14.34
N LEU A 102 5.69 -17.36 13.45
CA LEU A 102 4.52 -16.54 13.16
C LEU A 102 3.30 -17.41 12.85
N THR A 103 2.19 -16.73 12.59
CA THR A 103 1.00 -17.35 12.02
C THR A 103 0.52 -16.48 10.85
N PRO A 104 -0.06 -17.06 9.78
CA PRO A 104 -0.64 -16.27 8.70
C PRO A 104 -1.64 -15.23 9.23
N ASP A 105 -1.75 -14.08 8.59
CA ASP A 105 -2.64 -12.99 9.01
C ASP A 105 -4.10 -13.30 8.66
N SER A 106 -4.79 -14.09 9.50
CA SER A 106 -6.17 -14.51 9.27
C SER A 106 -6.98 -14.61 10.58
N GLU A 107 -8.31 -14.56 10.50
CA GLU A 107 -9.17 -14.69 11.70
C GLU A 107 -9.04 -16.06 12.38
N THR A 108 -8.77 -17.12 11.61
CA THR A 108 -8.65 -18.49 12.15
C THR A 108 -7.35 -18.71 12.93
N THR A 109 -6.33 -17.92 12.61
CA THR A 109 -4.99 -18.02 13.17
C THR A 109 -4.70 -17.00 14.26
N LYS A 110 -5.41 -15.86 14.30
CA LYS A 110 -5.28 -14.84 15.36
C LYS A 110 -5.26 -15.40 16.80
N PRO A 111 -6.11 -16.37 17.18
CA PRO A 111 -6.08 -16.94 18.52
C PRO A 111 -4.76 -17.65 18.88
N LEU A 112 -3.91 -17.97 17.90
CA LEU A 112 -2.62 -18.64 18.11
C LEU A 112 -1.51 -17.69 18.55
N ALA A 113 -1.74 -16.37 18.63
CA ALA A 113 -0.70 -15.42 19.02
C ALA A 113 0.03 -15.75 20.35
N PRO A 114 -0.65 -16.19 21.43
CA PRO A 114 0.03 -16.62 22.65
C PRO A 114 0.93 -17.85 22.43
N LEU A 115 0.47 -18.81 21.62
CA LEU A 115 1.24 -20.01 21.28
C LEU A 115 2.50 -19.64 20.49
N VAL A 116 2.36 -18.76 19.48
CA VAL A 116 3.48 -18.26 18.68
C VAL A 116 4.53 -17.59 19.58
N GLY A 117 4.11 -16.73 20.52
CA GLY A 117 5.03 -16.10 21.46
C GLY A 117 5.77 -17.09 22.36
N ALA A 118 5.07 -18.10 22.89
CA ALA A 118 5.68 -19.16 23.69
C ALA A 118 6.67 -20.02 22.88
N LEU A 119 6.34 -20.38 21.64
CA LEU A 119 7.21 -21.14 20.75
C LEU A 119 8.45 -20.32 20.36
N GLN A 120 8.30 -19.05 20.00
CA GLN A 120 9.42 -18.15 19.69
C GLN A 120 10.44 -18.12 20.84
N ALA A 121 9.96 -17.98 22.08
CA ALA A 121 10.84 -17.93 23.25
C ALA A 121 11.60 -19.24 23.47
N ARG A 122 10.94 -20.40 23.31
CA ARG A 122 11.55 -21.72 23.53
C ARG A 122 12.48 -22.17 22.41
N LEU A 123 12.12 -21.88 21.16
CA LEU A 123 12.88 -22.33 19.99
C LEU A 123 14.05 -21.39 19.66
N GLY A 124 14.02 -20.14 20.15
CA GLY A 124 15.09 -19.16 19.93
C GLY A 124 16.45 -19.58 20.49
N GLU A 125 16.49 -20.50 21.46
CA GLU A 125 17.73 -21.08 22.02
C GLU A 125 18.56 -21.86 20.99
N LEU A 126 17.96 -22.21 19.84
CA LEU A 126 18.63 -22.96 18.76
C LEU A 126 19.34 -22.04 17.74
N ILE A 127 19.21 -20.71 17.87
CA ILE A 127 19.87 -19.74 16.98
C ILE A 127 21.38 -19.81 17.19
N HIS A 128 22.14 -19.78 16.09
CA HIS A 128 23.59 -19.82 16.13
C HIS A 128 24.21 -18.54 15.53
N PRO A 129 25.14 -17.84 16.21
CA PRO A 129 25.73 -16.59 15.70
C PRO A 129 26.43 -16.72 14.35
N SER A 130 27.02 -17.88 14.05
CA SER A 130 27.67 -18.15 12.75
C SER A 130 26.70 -18.66 11.68
N GLY A 131 25.41 -18.75 11.97
CA GLY A 131 24.41 -19.18 11.00
C GLY A 131 24.23 -18.15 9.89
N VAL A 132 23.95 -18.63 8.68
CA VAL A 132 23.71 -17.75 7.51
C VAL A 132 22.27 -17.82 7.02
N ALA A 133 21.55 -18.89 7.36
CA ALA A 133 20.14 -19.04 7.04
C ALA A 133 19.24 -18.26 8.01
N GLN A 134 18.04 -17.92 7.53
CA GLN A 134 16.97 -17.33 8.31
C GLN A 134 15.85 -18.38 8.43
N ALA A 135 15.71 -19.01 9.59
CA ALA A 135 14.71 -20.05 9.80
C ALA A 135 13.34 -19.44 10.09
N GLN A 136 12.30 -20.14 9.67
CA GLN A 136 10.92 -19.70 9.83
C GLN A 136 10.02 -20.87 10.25
N VAL A 137 9.08 -20.59 11.15
CA VAL A 137 8.01 -21.51 11.56
C VAL A 137 6.67 -20.79 11.42
N TRP A 138 5.81 -21.30 10.55
CA TRP A 138 4.46 -20.76 10.35
C TRP A 138 3.44 -21.71 10.95
N MET A 139 2.83 -21.32 12.07
CA MET A 139 1.73 -22.07 12.68
C MET A 139 0.46 -21.83 11.86
N LEU A 140 0.00 -22.85 11.12
CA LEU A 140 -1.23 -22.79 10.33
C LEU A 140 -2.47 -23.14 11.19
N ALA A 141 -2.28 -23.96 12.21
CA ALA A 141 -3.26 -24.28 13.24
C ALA A 141 -2.55 -24.57 14.56
N GLY A 142 -3.32 -24.77 15.64
CA GLY A 142 -2.78 -25.19 16.93
C GLY A 142 -2.05 -26.54 16.91
N THR A 143 -2.19 -27.33 15.84
CA THR A 143 -1.56 -28.65 15.67
C THR A 143 -0.89 -28.81 14.30
N HIS A 144 -0.74 -27.74 13.52
CA HIS A 144 -0.21 -27.78 12.15
C HIS A 144 0.78 -26.64 11.94
N ALA A 145 2.01 -26.97 11.55
CA ALA A 145 3.08 -26.00 11.31
C ALA A 145 3.84 -26.29 10.02
N LEU A 146 4.27 -25.23 9.34
CA LEU A 146 5.32 -25.29 8.32
C LEU A 146 6.64 -24.85 8.94
N VAL A 147 7.71 -25.55 8.61
CA VAL A 147 9.08 -25.23 9.01
C VAL A 147 9.93 -25.12 7.76
N GLY A 148 10.74 -24.08 7.69
CA GLY A 148 11.53 -23.79 6.51
C GLY A 148 12.54 -22.69 6.73
N SER A 149 13.16 -22.25 5.64
CA SER A 149 14.08 -21.11 5.66
C SER A 149 13.69 -20.10 4.59
N SER A 150 14.08 -18.85 4.80
CA SER A 150 14.02 -17.86 3.73
C SER A 150 14.92 -18.29 2.56
N PRO A 151 14.54 -17.98 1.30
CA PRO A 151 15.44 -18.21 0.18
C PRO A 151 16.72 -17.33 0.27
N PRO A 152 17.80 -17.70 -0.45
CA PRO A 152 19.09 -17.00 -0.37
C PRO A 152 19.08 -15.53 -0.79
N ASP A 153 18.15 -15.14 -1.67
CA ASP A 153 17.93 -13.77 -2.12
C ASP A 153 17.05 -12.94 -1.18
N GLY A 154 16.76 -13.47 0.01
CA GLY A 154 16.22 -12.75 1.15
C GLY A 154 14.77 -13.10 1.49
N ALA A 155 14.43 -12.83 2.75
CA ALA A 155 13.06 -12.85 3.27
C ALA A 155 12.46 -11.43 3.25
N ALA A 156 11.20 -11.32 3.67
CA ALA A 156 10.69 -10.03 4.08
C ALA A 156 11.55 -9.44 5.22
N ALA A 157 11.76 -8.12 5.20
CA ALA A 157 12.49 -7.41 6.26
C ALA A 157 11.76 -7.44 7.62
N PHE A 158 10.47 -7.74 7.61
CA PHE A 158 9.61 -7.83 8.78
C PHE A 158 8.99 -9.21 8.84
N ALA A 159 8.78 -9.74 10.05
CA ALA A 159 8.09 -11.02 10.24
C ALA A 159 6.74 -11.03 9.50
N GLY A 160 6.58 -11.95 8.55
CA GLY A 160 5.37 -12.09 7.74
C GLY A 160 5.14 -10.93 6.76
N GLY A 161 6.16 -10.10 6.51
CA GLY A 161 6.06 -8.90 5.68
C GLY A 161 5.29 -7.74 6.29
N ILE A 162 5.05 -7.75 7.60
CA ILE A 162 4.19 -6.76 8.27
C ILE A 162 5.00 -5.94 9.29
N PRO A 163 5.31 -4.67 9.03
CA PRO A 163 5.94 -3.81 10.03
C PRO A 163 4.96 -3.49 11.16
N ARG A 164 5.46 -3.50 12.39
CA ARG A 164 4.68 -3.13 13.58
C ARG A 164 4.61 -1.61 13.70
N LEU A 165 3.60 -1.01 13.07
CA LEU A 165 3.36 0.42 13.12
C LEU A 165 2.27 0.79 14.13
N LYS A 166 2.45 1.90 14.83
CA LYS A 166 1.47 2.42 15.79
C LYS A 166 0.78 3.63 15.19
N PHE A 167 -0.55 3.62 15.19
CA PHE A 167 -1.33 4.77 14.75
C PHE A 167 -1.03 6.01 15.63
N PRO A 168 -0.48 7.10 15.07
CA PRO A 168 -0.24 8.33 15.82
C PRO A 168 -1.56 8.99 16.21
N ARG A 169 -1.65 9.50 17.44
CA ARG A 169 -2.90 10.11 17.95
C ARG A 169 -3.21 11.43 17.25
N GLU A 170 -2.19 12.15 16.81
CA GLU A 170 -2.30 13.44 16.15
C GLU A 170 -2.62 13.33 14.65
N ALA A 171 -2.49 12.12 14.07
CA ALA A 171 -2.75 11.90 12.66
C ALA A 171 -4.26 11.96 12.36
N PRO A 172 -4.70 12.70 11.33
CA PRO A 172 -6.12 12.90 11.06
C PRO A 172 -6.81 11.69 10.44
N SER A 173 -6.05 10.70 9.96
CA SER A 173 -6.59 9.49 9.32
C SER A 173 -5.64 8.30 9.47
N ARG A 174 -6.21 7.10 9.60
CA ARG A 174 -5.46 5.82 9.61
C ARG A 174 -4.72 5.54 8.30
N SER A 175 -5.08 6.19 7.20
CA SER A 175 -4.36 6.07 5.91
C SER A 175 -2.89 6.50 6.03
N THR A 176 -2.54 7.27 7.08
CA THR A 176 -1.15 7.60 7.43
C THR A 176 -0.23 6.39 7.53
N LEU A 177 -0.75 5.24 7.99
CA LEU A 177 0.03 4.03 8.18
C LEU A 177 0.42 3.37 6.85
N LYS A 178 -0.34 3.62 5.78
CA LYS A 178 0.02 3.13 4.44
C LYS A 178 1.32 3.75 3.94
N LEU A 179 1.44 5.08 4.06
CA LEU A 179 2.64 5.79 3.59
C LEU A 179 3.85 5.48 4.48
N GLU A 180 3.65 5.35 5.79
CA GLU A 180 4.71 4.90 6.70
C GLU A 180 5.19 3.48 6.38
N GLU A 181 4.25 2.56 6.14
CA GLU A 181 4.56 1.20 5.72
C GLU A 181 5.28 1.18 4.37
N ALA A 182 4.85 2.00 3.40
CA ALA A 182 5.49 2.11 2.10
C ALA A 182 6.95 2.51 2.22
N PHE A 183 7.28 3.49 3.06
CA PHE A 183 8.67 3.86 3.32
C PHE A 183 9.48 2.71 3.92
N GLN A 184 8.89 1.93 4.83
CA GLN A 184 9.58 0.81 5.48
C GLN A 184 9.78 -0.40 4.56
N VAL A 185 8.79 -0.71 3.73
CA VAL A 185 8.74 -1.94 2.92
C VAL A 185 9.33 -1.74 1.52
N LEU A 186 9.15 -0.57 0.91
CA LEU A 186 9.52 -0.32 -0.49
C LEU A 186 10.83 0.45 -0.65
N MET A 187 11.44 0.94 0.43
CA MET A 187 12.70 1.67 0.41
C MET A 187 13.76 0.99 1.29
N SER A 188 15.03 1.13 0.93
CA SER A 188 16.15 0.76 1.79
C SER A 188 16.34 1.76 2.93
N ALA A 189 17.17 1.42 3.92
CA ALA A 189 17.49 2.34 5.01
C ALA A 189 18.25 3.57 4.49
N GLU A 190 19.15 3.37 3.53
CA GLU A 190 19.95 4.39 2.87
C GLU A 190 19.05 5.33 2.06
N GLU A 191 18.15 4.78 1.23
CA GLU A 191 17.20 5.58 0.45
C GLU A 191 16.28 6.42 1.34
N ARG A 192 15.86 5.88 2.49
CA ARG A 192 15.09 6.65 3.48
C ARG A 192 15.92 7.79 4.08
N ALA A 193 17.17 7.52 4.45
CA ALA A 193 18.05 8.53 5.02
C ALA A 193 18.32 9.67 4.02
N ASP A 194 18.54 9.33 2.75
CA ASP A 194 18.85 10.29 1.69
C ASP A 194 17.63 11.10 1.24
N LEU A 195 16.47 10.44 1.07
CA LEU A 195 15.30 11.07 0.45
C LEU A 195 14.30 11.66 1.44
N LEU A 196 14.24 11.16 2.68
CA LEU A 196 13.30 11.65 3.71
C LEU A 196 13.95 12.66 4.67
N GLY A 197 15.05 13.29 4.26
CA GLY A 197 15.73 14.34 5.02
C GLY A 197 14.85 15.55 5.31
N ALA A 198 15.08 16.20 6.46
CA ALA A 198 14.32 17.36 6.88
C ALA A 198 14.52 18.56 5.93
N GLY A 199 13.46 19.36 5.74
CA GLY A 199 13.52 20.61 4.97
C GLY A 199 13.27 20.48 3.47
N GLY A 200 13.06 19.27 2.95
CA GLY A 200 12.60 19.03 1.57
C GLY A 200 11.18 19.53 1.31
N GLY A 201 10.77 19.46 0.04
CA GLY A 201 9.42 19.81 -0.42
C GLY A 201 8.63 18.59 -0.92
N ALA A 202 7.33 18.58 -0.69
CA ALA A 202 6.44 17.54 -1.18
C ALA A 202 5.10 18.10 -1.68
N VAL A 203 4.46 17.35 -2.57
CA VAL A 203 3.06 17.55 -2.97
C VAL A 203 2.26 16.30 -2.57
N ASP A 204 1.11 16.51 -1.94
CA ASP A 204 0.14 15.45 -1.62
C ASP A 204 -1.13 15.68 -2.47
N LEU A 205 -1.41 14.78 -3.41
CA LEU A 205 -2.57 14.85 -4.29
C LEU A 205 -3.75 14.06 -3.71
N GLY A 206 -4.90 14.71 -3.57
CA GLY A 206 -6.03 14.14 -2.83
C GLY A 206 -5.76 14.09 -1.34
N ALA A 207 -5.19 15.16 -0.81
CA ALA A 207 -4.59 15.18 0.51
C ALA A 207 -5.60 15.08 1.66
N ALA A 208 -6.85 15.52 1.48
CA ALA A 208 -7.78 15.67 2.60
C ALA A 208 -8.17 14.31 3.21
N PRO A 209 -8.25 14.19 4.56
CA PRO A 209 -8.02 15.22 5.58
C PRO A 209 -6.55 15.38 6.02
N GLY A 210 -5.62 14.65 5.41
CA GLY A 210 -4.17 14.82 5.61
C GLY A 210 -3.43 13.61 6.19
N GLY A 211 -3.92 12.39 5.98
CA GLY A 211 -3.25 11.19 6.51
C GLY A 211 -1.82 11.01 5.99
N TRP A 212 -1.62 11.19 4.69
CA TRP A 212 -0.30 11.11 4.05
C TRP A 212 0.52 12.37 4.28
N THR A 213 -0.10 13.55 4.15
CA THR A 213 0.48 14.85 4.58
C THR A 213 1.09 14.76 5.98
N TYR A 214 0.43 14.12 6.94
CA TYR A 214 0.95 13.95 8.31
C TYR A 214 2.32 13.27 8.35
N GLN A 215 2.53 12.20 7.59
CA GLN A 215 3.81 11.48 7.61
C GLN A 215 4.96 12.36 7.09
N LEU A 216 4.69 13.21 6.11
CA LEU A 216 5.67 14.14 5.56
C LEU A 216 5.95 15.28 6.56
N VAL A 217 4.91 15.87 7.14
CA VAL A 217 5.02 16.93 8.16
C VAL A 217 5.78 16.44 9.40
N ALA A 218 5.52 15.21 9.87
CA ALA A 218 6.23 14.61 11.01
C ALA A 218 7.75 14.47 10.76
N ARG A 219 8.16 14.43 9.49
CA ARG A 219 9.58 14.41 9.05
C ARG A 219 10.11 15.81 8.71
N ARG A 220 9.38 16.87 9.05
CA ARG A 220 9.71 18.28 8.77
C ARG A 220 9.85 18.58 7.27
N ILE A 221 9.08 17.88 6.43
CA ILE A 221 8.96 18.15 5.00
C ILE A 221 7.83 19.16 4.80
N ARG A 222 8.06 20.20 3.99
CA ARG A 222 7.01 21.17 3.63
C ARG A 222 6.09 20.56 2.58
N VAL A 223 4.78 20.61 2.81
CA VAL A 223 3.79 19.95 1.96
C VAL A 223 2.87 20.97 1.31
N THR A 224 2.76 20.93 -0.02
CA THR A 224 1.62 21.52 -0.73
C THR A 224 0.54 20.45 -0.84
N ALA A 225 -0.51 20.57 -0.02
CA ALA A 225 -1.64 19.66 0.01
C ALA A 225 -2.69 20.11 -1.00
N ILE A 226 -3.02 19.26 -1.98
CA ILE A 226 -3.95 19.54 -3.06
C ILE A 226 -5.24 18.75 -2.85
N ASP A 227 -6.30 19.44 -2.45
CA ASP A 227 -7.64 18.84 -2.31
C ASP A 227 -8.72 19.94 -2.20
N ASN A 228 -9.91 19.69 -2.73
CA ASN A 228 -11.06 20.56 -2.50
C ASN A 228 -11.62 20.42 -1.06
N GLY A 229 -11.44 19.24 -0.45
CA GLY A 229 -11.80 18.95 0.91
C GLY A 229 -10.94 19.68 1.94
N PRO A 230 -11.43 19.83 3.19
CA PRO A 230 -10.70 20.51 4.24
C PRO A 230 -9.55 19.65 4.78
N MET A 231 -8.39 20.27 4.95
CA MET A 231 -7.27 19.70 5.71
C MET A 231 -7.52 19.81 7.22
N ALA A 232 -6.99 18.85 7.99
CA ALA A 232 -7.08 18.90 9.44
C ALA A 232 -6.40 20.18 10.00
N PRO A 233 -7.05 20.90 10.95
CA PRO A 233 -6.48 22.13 11.50
C PRO A 233 -5.10 21.94 12.09
N THR A 234 -4.83 20.81 12.77
CA THR A 234 -3.51 20.52 13.36
C THR A 234 -2.38 20.53 12.33
N LEU A 235 -2.64 20.08 11.10
CA LEU A 235 -1.66 20.12 10.01
C LEU A 235 -1.45 21.53 9.48
N ILE A 236 -2.51 22.33 9.35
CA ILE A 236 -2.39 23.73 8.91
C ILE A 236 -1.60 24.56 9.94
N HIS A 237 -1.92 24.43 11.23
CA HIS A 237 -1.25 25.15 12.30
C HIS A 237 0.21 24.74 12.51
N SER A 238 0.68 23.66 11.89
CA SER A 238 2.10 23.27 11.93
C SER A 238 3.03 24.27 11.23
N GLY A 239 2.49 25.11 10.34
CA GLY A 239 3.28 26.03 9.50
C GLY A 239 4.02 25.34 8.34
N LEU A 240 3.89 24.02 8.21
CA LEU A 240 4.55 23.22 7.16
C LEU A 240 3.62 22.85 5.99
N VAL A 241 2.34 23.18 6.07
CA VAL A 241 1.33 22.80 5.07
C VAL A 241 0.75 24.04 4.38
N GLN A 242 0.87 24.08 3.07
CA GLN A 242 0.09 24.97 2.21
C GLN A 242 -1.06 24.16 1.59
N HIS A 243 -2.30 24.52 1.91
CA HIS A 243 -3.48 23.87 1.31
C HIS A 243 -3.97 24.66 0.10
N LEU A 244 -4.07 23.99 -1.06
CA LEU A 244 -4.65 24.53 -2.28
C LEU A 244 -5.91 23.73 -2.65
N ARG A 245 -7.00 24.44 -2.93
CA ARG A 245 -8.29 23.87 -3.36
C ARG A 245 -8.32 23.73 -4.88
N GLU A 246 -7.62 22.72 -5.37
CA GLU A 246 -7.45 22.46 -6.80
C GLU A 246 -7.69 20.97 -7.11
N ASP A 247 -7.84 20.67 -8.40
CA ASP A 247 -7.91 19.30 -8.92
C ASP A 247 -6.49 18.70 -9.04
N GLY A 248 -6.21 17.64 -8.27
CA GLY A 248 -4.92 16.96 -8.26
C GLY A 248 -4.46 16.41 -9.62
N PHE A 249 -5.38 16.10 -10.54
CA PHE A 249 -5.02 15.64 -11.90
C PHE A 249 -4.57 16.78 -12.82
N ARG A 250 -4.93 18.01 -12.48
CA ARG A 250 -4.61 19.22 -13.26
C ARG A 250 -3.51 20.06 -12.64
N TYR A 251 -3.28 19.92 -11.33
CA TYR A 251 -2.25 20.65 -10.60
C TYR A 251 -0.86 20.42 -11.22
N ARG A 252 -0.08 21.51 -11.27
CA ARG A 252 1.33 21.51 -11.70
C ARG A 252 2.12 22.32 -10.69
N PRO A 253 3.20 21.78 -10.12
CA PRO A 253 3.95 22.53 -9.13
C PRO A 253 4.74 23.65 -9.82
N PRO A 254 4.83 24.85 -9.21
CA PRO A 254 5.58 25.97 -9.80
C PRO A 254 7.09 25.73 -9.81
N ARG A 255 7.59 24.84 -8.95
CA ARG A 255 8.98 24.40 -8.87
C ARG A 255 9.01 22.90 -8.57
N PRO A 256 10.02 22.15 -9.04
CA PRO A 256 10.20 20.76 -8.66
C PRO A 256 10.23 20.54 -7.15
N VAL A 257 9.64 19.44 -6.71
CA VAL A 257 9.65 18.99 -5.30
C VAL A 257 10.44 17.70 -5.14
N ASP A 258 10.74 17.31 -3.91
CA ASP A 258 11.42 16.04 -3.66
C ASP A 258 10.44 14.87 -3.77
N TRP A 259 9.25 15.03 -3.20
CA TRP A 259 8.24 13.98 -3.13
C TRP A 259 6.91 14.35 -3.79
N LEU A 260 6.37 13.41 -4.54
CA LEU A 260 4.95 13.35 -4.87
C LEU A 260 4.30 12.20 -4.11
N VAL A 261 3.21 12.46 -3.40
CA VAL A 261 2.40 11.39 -2.82
C VAL A 261 0.94 11.50 -3.28
N CYS A 262 0.27 10.36 -3.49
CA CYS A 262 -1.10 10.32 -4.01
C CYS A 262 -1.88 9.07 -3.56
N ASP A 263 -2.94 9.25 -2.76
CA ASP A 263 -3.89 8.19 -2.36
C ASP A 263 -5.31 8.41 -2.95
N MET A 264 -5.41 9.11 -4.10
CA MET A 264 -6.69 9.39 -4.75
C MET A 264 -7.45 8.11 -5.14
N VAL A 265 -8.77 8.12 -4.96
CA VAL A 265 -9.65 7.02 -5.37
C VAL A 265 -10.03 7.19 -6.84
N GLU A 266 -9.18 6.66 -7.72
CA GLU A 266 -9.35 6.75 -9.17
C GLU A 266 -8.94 5.46 -9.89
N LYS A 267 -9.24 5.39 -11.20
CA LYS A 267 -8.84 4.23 -12.02
C LYS A 267 -7.31 4.08 -11.99
N PRO A 268 -6.78 2.85 -11.78
CA PRO A 268 -5.34 2.65 -11.60
C PRO A 268 -4.51 3.12 -12.81
N GLY A 269 -5.02 2.94 -14.04
CA GLY A 269 -4.36 3.45 -15.25
C GLY A 269 -4.21 4.97 -15.26
N LYS A 270 -5.24 5.73 -14.85
CA LYS A 270 -5.19 7.20 -14.79
C LYS A 270 -4.17 7.68 -13.76
N VAL A 271 -4.10 7.03 -12.59
CA VAL A 271 -3.11 7.36 -11.56
C VAL A 271 -1.70 7.03 -12.08
N ALA A 272 -1.49 5.87 -12.70
CA ALA A 272 -0.21 5.52 -13.30
C ALA A 272 0.25 6.54 -14.36
N GLU A 273 -0.63 6.96 -15.27
CA GLU A 273 -0.36 8.01 -16.27
C GLU A 273 0.01 9.36 -15.62
N LEU A 274 -0.68 9.73 -14.54
CA LEU A 274 -0.38 10.94 -13.78
C LEU A 274 1.03 10.85 -13.18
N MET A 275 1.40 9.73 -12.56
CA MET A 275 2.73 9.55 -11.96
C MET A 275 3.83 9.59 -13.01
N VAL A 276 3.62 8.94 -14.17
CA VAL A 276 4.55 9.00 -15.30
C VAL A 276 4.74 10.44 -15.77
N ARG A 277 3.66 11.21 -15.94
CA ARG A 277 3.73 12.62 -16.34
C ARG A 277 4.55 13.45 -15.36
N TRP A 278 4.32 13.30 -14.06
CA TRP A 278 5.03 14.05 -13.02
C TRP A 278 6.54 13.78 -13.06
N LEU A 279 6.93 12.50 -13.13
CA LEU A 279 8.33 12.10 -13.14
C LEU A 279 9.02 12.46 -14.46
N GLN A 280 8.36 12.29 -15.61
CA GLN A 280 8.87 12.69 -16.93
C GLN A 280 9.06 14.20 -17.06
N SER A 281 8.21 15.00 -16.40
CA SER A 281 8.31 16.45 -16.40
C SER A 281 9.35 16.99 -15.42
N GLY A 282 9.99 16.12 -14.62
CA GLY A 282 10.92 16.52 -13.56
C GLY A 282 10.24 17.31 -12.45
N TRP A 283 8.93 17.11 -12.22
CA TRP A 283 8.17 17.82 -11.19
C TRP A 283 8.39 17.26 -9.79
N CYS A 284 8.80 15.99 -9.67
CA CYS A 284 9.25 15.38 -8.43
C CYS A 284 10.50 14.52 -8.64
N LYS A 285 11.25 14.26 -7.56
CA LYS A 285 12.40 13.33 -7.56
C LYS A 285 11.97 11.89 -7.27
N ALA A 286 11.01 11.71 -6.37
CA ALA A 286 10.47 10.42 -5.97
C ALA A 286 8.95 10.48 -5.82
N ALA A 287 8.29 9.33 -5.90
CA ALA A 287 6.85 9.25 -5.72
C ALA A 287 6.42 8.03 -4.91
N VAL A 288 5.35 8.17 -4.11
CA VAL A 288 4.60 7.04 -3.54
C VAL A 288 3.13 7.23 -3.85
N PHE A 289 2.45 6.19 -4.33
CA PHE A 289 1.03 6.31 -4.68
C PHE A 289 0.30 4.98 -4.59
N ASN A 290 -1.01 5.05 -4.38
CA ASN A 290 -1.87 3.87 -4.38
C ASN A 290 -2.56 3.68 -5.73
N LEU A 291 -2.64 2.42 -6.16
CA LEU A 291 -3.40 1.96 -7.30
C LEU A 291 -4.60 1.14 -6.81
N LYS A 292 -5.81 1.65 -7.00
CA LYS A 292 -7.04 0.96 -6.59
C LYS A 292 -7.28 -0.24 -7.51
N LEU A 293 -7.43 -1.43 -6.93
CA LEU A 293 -7.67 -2.66 -7.67
C LEU A 293 -9.17 -2.84 -7.93
N PRO A 294 -9.56 -3.37 -9.11
CA PRO A 294 -10.96 -3.70 -9.38
C PRO A 294 -11.42 -4.92 -8.56
N MET A 295 -12.73 -5.19 -8.55
CA MET A 295 -13.28 -6.37 -7.85
C MET A 295 -12.83 -7.70 -8.46
N LYS A 296 -12.49 -7.73 -9.76
CA LYS A 296 -12.09 -8.94 -10.49
C LYS A 296 -10.86 -8.65 -11.33
N LYS A 297 -10.05 -9.69 -11.60
CA LYS A 297 -8.86 -9.60 -12.44
C LYS A 297 -7.85 -8.56 -11.91
N ARG A 298 -7.53 -8.63 -10.61
CA ARG A 298 -6.68 -7.62 -9.97
C ARG A 298 -5.25 -7.71 -10.47
N PHE A 299 -4.74 -8.92 -10.68
CA PHE A 299 -3.42 -9.12 -11.30
C PHE A 299 -3.35 -8.56 -12.73
N ASP A 300 -4.39 -8.75 -13.56
CA ASP A 300 -4.46 -8.11 -14.89
C ASP A 300 -4.44 -6.58 -14.81
N ALA A 301 -5.17 -6.00 -13.83
CA ALA A 301 -5.19 -4.56 -13.63
C ALA A 301 -3.81 -4.03 -13.20
N TRP A 302 -3.10 -4.76 -12.33
CA TRP A 302 -1.71 -4.48 -12.00
C TRP A 302 -0.82 -4.57 -13.25
N ASN A 303 -0.93 -5.63 -14.06
CA ASN A 303 -0.14 -5.78 -15.29
C ASN A 303 -0.31 -4.60 -16.26
N LYS A 304 -1.54 -4.10 -16.42
CA LYS A 304 -1.82 -2.91 -17.23
C LYS A 304 -1.18 -1.65 -16.66
N ALA A 305 -1.30 -1.42 -15.35
CA ALA A 305 -0.66 -0.28 -14.70
C ALA A 305 0.88 -0.36 -14.73
N ARG A 306 1.44 -1.56 -14.52
CA ARG A 306 2.88 -1.85 -14.62
C ARG A 306 3.40 -1.54 -16.03
N ALA A 307 2.64 -1.86 -17.07
CA ALA A 307 3.01 -1.52 -18.45
C ALA A 307 3.06 0.01 -18.67
N VAL A 308 2.13 0.77 -18.09
CA VAL A 308 2.16 2.25 -18.13
C VAL A 308 3.39 2.80 -17.40
N LEU A 309 3.78 2.20 -16.27
CA LEU A 309 4.93 2.63 -15.46
C LEU A 309 6.28 2.20 -16.06
N GLN A 310 6.30 1.25 -17.00
CA GLN A 310 7.52 0.67 -17.57
C GLN A 310 8.55 1.71 -18.06
N PRO A 311 8.16 2.83 -18.73
CA PRO A 311 9.13 3.80 -19.25
C PRO A 311 10.00 4.45 -18.17
N LEU A 312 9.54 4.46 -16.91
CA LEU A 312 10.29 5.04 -15.78
C LEU A 312 11.59 4.29 -15.50
N HIS A 313 11.64 2.97 -15.77
CA HIS A 313 12.89 2.20 -15.66
C HIS A 313 13.95 2.71 -16.64
N GLY A 314 13.55 3.04 -17.86
CA GLY A 314 14.47 3.60 -18.88
C GLY A 314 15.01 4.99 -18.51
N MET A 315 14.34 5.70 -17.61
CA MET A 315 14.78 6.99 -17.05
C MET A 315 15.68 6.84 -15.81
N GLY A 316 15.98 5.60 -15.39
CA GLY A 316 16.81 5.31 -14.22
C GLY A 316 16.05 5.24 -12.90
N PHE A 317 14.71 5.23 -12.91
CA PHE A 317 13.93 5.02 -11.70
C PHE A 317 13.78 3.53 -11.37
N SER A 318 13.76 3.21 -10.07
CA SER A 318 13.31 1.93 -9.55
C SER A 318 11.82 2.01 -9.22
N VAL A 319 11.00 1.21 -9.88
CA VAL A 319 9.56 1.08 -9.59
C VAL A 319 9.34 -0.16 -8.74
N ARG A 320 8.82 0.02 -7.53
CA ARG A 320 8.60 -1.06 -6.55
C ARG A 320 7.15 -1.03 -6.11
N ALA A 321 6.49 -2.18 -6.08
CA ALA A 321 5.08 -2.27 -5.73
C ALA A 321 4.83 -3.44 -4.79
N ARG A 322 3.82 -3.29 -3.92
CA ARG A 322 3.38 -4.31 -2.98
C ARG A 322 1.94 -4.04 -2.55
N GLN A 323 1.18 -5.10 -2.31
CA GLN A 323 -0.02 -5.04 -1.49
C GLN A 323 0.39 -5.00 -0.02
N LEU A 324 0.50 -3.79 0.52
CA LEU A 324 0.94 -3.57 1.89
C LEU A 324 -0.09 -4.14 2.91
N TYR A 325 0.29 -4.23 4.18
CA TYR A 325 -0.61 -4.65 5.25
C TYR A 325 -1.82 -3.73 5.39
N HIS A 326 -1.57 -2.42 5.38
CA HIS A 326 -2.61 -1.40 5.49
C HIS A 326 -3.38 -1.16 4.18
N ASP A 327 -2.98 -1.82 3.09
CA ASP A 327 -3.74 -1.85 1.85
C ASP A 327 -4.88 -2.88 1.91
N ARG A 328 -6.03 -2.48 1.38
CA ARG A 328 -7.18 -3.38 1.16
C ARG A 328 -7.22 -3.80 -0.30
N GLU A 329 -8.12 -3.22 -1.09
CA GLU A 329 -8.25 -3.48 -2.53
C GLU A 329 -7.41 -2.49 -3.32
N GLU A 330 -6.13 -2.45 -3.02
CA GLU A 330 -5.17 -1.51 -3.60
C GLU A 330 -3.74 -2.06 -3.50
N LEU A 331 -2.86 -1.54 -4.35
CA LEU A 331 -1.41 -1.71 -4.25
C LEU A 331 -0.78 -0.36 -3.97
N THR A 332 0.28 -0.34 -3.16
CA THR A 332 1.14 0.82 -3.02
C THR A 332 2.36 0.67 -3.93
N VAL A 333 2.70 1.74 -4.64
CA VAL A 333 3.85 1.82 -5.53
C VAL A 333 4.78 2.93 -5.06
N ALA A 334 6.07 2.64 -4.97
CA ALA A 334 7.14 3.62 -4.77
C ALA A 334 7.98 3.71 -6.04
N VAL A 335 8.28 4.93 -6.47
CA VAL A 335 9.19 5.22 -7.57
C VAL A 335 10.35 6.03 -7.01
N ILE A 336 11.52 5.40 -6.95
CA ILE A 336 12.72 5.92 -6.29
C ILE A 336 13.79 6.16 -7.36
N PRO A 337 14.52 7.29 -7.33
CA PRO A 337 15.61 7.51 -8.26
C PRO A 337 16.73 6.50 -8.02
N GLY A 338 17.17 5.80 -9.06
CA GLY A 338 18.38 4.98 -9.01
C GLY A 338 19.65 5.84 -9.04
N ALA A 339 20.81 5.23 -8.82
CA ALA A 339 22.11 5.91 -8.75
C ALA A 339 22.53 6.70 -10.02
N ARG A 340 21.80 6.57 -11.15
CA ARG A 340 22.11 7.19 -12.44
C ARG A 340 21.02 8.11 -12.99
N VAL A 341 20.02 8.53 -12.21
CA VAL A 341 18.95 9.38 -12.75
C VAL A 341 19.52 10.73 -13.22
N GLN A 342 19.54 10.91 -14.54
CA GLN A 342 19.65 12.24 -15.16
C GLN A 342 18.26 12.85 -15.16
N LEU A 343 17.97 13.69 -14.16
CA LEU A 343 16.73 14.47 -14.16
C LEU A 343 16.65 15.25 -15.48
N PRO A 344 15.53 15.20 -16.21
CA PRO A 344 15.37 15.97 -17.44
C PRO A 344 15.67 17.44 -17.16
N LYS A 345 16.59 18.04 -17.93
CA LYS A 345 16.78 19.49 -17.91
C LYS A 345 15.43 20.12 -18.27
N LEU A 346 14.88 20.94 -17.37
CA LEU A 346 13.64 21.66 -17.61
C LEU A 346 13.75 22.36 -18.97
N ARG A 347 12.86 22.01 -19.90
CA ARG A 347 12.63 22.88 -21.06
C ARG A 347 12.01 24.14 -20.48
N GLU A 348 12.78 25.23 -20.45
CA GLU A 348 12.22 26.56 -20.24
C GLU A 348 11.03 26.68 -21.19
N ALA A 349 9.86 27.00 -20.63
CA ALA A 349 8.70 27.29 -21.42
C ALA A 349 9.05 28.49 -22.30
N ALA A 350 9.44 28.23 -23.54
CA ALA A 350 9.57 29.26 -24.56
C ALA A 350 8.19 29.89 -24.69
N GLY A 351 8.03 31.07 -24.07
CA GLY A 351 6.86 31.90 -24.22
C GLY A 351 6.72 32.24 -25.70
N SER A 352 5.87 31.51 -26.40
CA SER A 352 5.44 31.87 -27.75
C SER A 352 4.46 33.03 -27.63
N HIS A 353 4.97 34.22 -27.31
CA HIS A 353 4.31 35.45 -27.75
C HIS A 353 4.55 35.58 -29.25
N HIS A 354 3.66 34.98 -30.03
CA HIS A 354 3.45 35.35 -31.43
C HIS A 354 2.89 36.78 -31.45
N SER A 355 3.77 37.78 -31.39
CA SER A 355 3.43 39.13 -31.85
C SER A 355 3.70 39.17 -33.36
N ASN A 356 2.61 39.04 -34.11
CA ASN A 356 2.57 39.29 -35.54
C ASN A 356 2.94 40.77 -35.77
N ARG A 357 4.15 41.06 -36.24
CA ARG A 357 4.52 42.43 -36.65
C ARG A 357 5.10 42.42 -38.05
N ALA A 358 4.19 42.70 -38.98
CA ALA A 358 4.48 43.01 -40.36
C ALA A 358 5.44 44.19 -40.49
N ASN A 359 6.39 43.98 -41.39
CA ASN A 359 7.19 44.91 -42.16
C ASN A 359 6.62 46.35 -42.20
N ARG A 360 7.29 47.30 -41.54
CA ARG A 360 7.25 48.73 -41.88
C ARG A 360 8.59 49.39 -41.55
N SER A 361 9.14 49.96 -42.60
CA SER A 361 10.33 50.80 -42.70
C SER A 361 10.34 51.95 -41.68
N GLN A 362 11.54 52.23 -41.15
CA GLN A 362 11.84 53.44 -40.39
C GLN A 362 11.77 54.70 -41.28
N PRO A 363 11.39 55.84 -40.68
CA PRO A 363 12.33 56.95 -40.65
C PRO A 363 12.53 57.57 -39.25
N SER A 364 13.67 58.25 -39.13
CA SER A 364 14.29 58.96 -37.99
C SER A 364 13.40 59.87 -37.12
N PRO A 365 13.86 60.21 -35.88
CA PRO A 365 13.04 60.84 -34.86
C PRO A 365 13.05 62.37 -34.95
N ALA A 366 11.88 62.98 -34.84
CA ALA A 366 11.72 64.39 -34.51
C ALA A 366 11.08 64.50 -33.11
N ALA A 367 11.77 65.20 -32.22
CA ALA A 367 11.33 65.52 -30.87
C ALA A 367 10.12 66.47 -30.88
N PRO A 368 9.24 66.38 -29.86
CA PRO A 368 8.48 67.55 -29.45
C PRO A 368 8.73 67.90 -27.99
N THR A 369 8.96 69.20 -27.83
CA THR A 369 8.95 69.99 -26.61
C THR A 369 7.61 69.87 -25.86
N ARG A 370 7.67 69.76 -24.52
CA ARG A 370 6.54 69.99 -23.60
C ARG A 370 6.78 71.28 -22.82
N PRO A 371 5.74 72.08 -22.56
CA PRO A 371 5.69 72.88 -21.35
C PRO A 371 4.62 72.37 -20.37
N ALA A 372 4.71 72.94 -19.17
CA ALA A 372 4.24 72.51 -17.87
C ALA A 372 2.78 72.92 -17.50
N LYS A 373 2.43 72.54 -16.25
CA LYS A 373 1.34 73.01 -15.36
C LYS A 373 -0.02 72.36 -15.65
N GLY A 374 -0.66 71.67 -14.71
CA GLY A 374 -1.16 72.01 -13.35
C GLY A 374 -2.45 71.15 -13.22
N SER A 375 -3.12 70.87 -12.11
CA SER A 375 -3.13 71.33 -10.72
C SER A 375 -4.30 70.59 -10.03
N ARG A 376 -4.17 70.21 -8.73
CA ARG A 376 -5.24 70.12 -7.69
C ARG A 376 -6.39 69.09 -7.92
N LYS A 377 -7.10 68.53 -6.93
CA LYS A 377 -7.13 68.46 -5.44
C LYS A 377 -8.30 67.52 -5.06
N THR A 378 -8.24 66.94 -3.84
CA THR A 378 -9.35 66.62 -2.86
C THR A 378 -10.49 65.68 -3.28
N ALA A 379 -10.82 64.59 -2.58
CA ALA A 379 -11.25 64.35 -1.18
C ALA A 379 -12.75 64.57 -0.91
N ALA A 380 -13.28 63.73 -0.01
CA ALA A 380 -14.63 63.73 0.64
C ALA A 380 -15.76 63.11 -0.22
N ASP A 381 -16.78 62.42 0.28
CA ASP A 381 -17.22 62.00 1.63
C ASP A 381 -18.46 61.09 1.45
N ALA A 382 -18.98 60.60 2.58
CA ALA A 382 -20.41 60.35 2.86
C ALA A 382 -20.92 58.90 2.91
N ALA A 383 -21.06 58.41 4.14
CA ALA A 383 -22.18 57.57 4.57
C ALA A 383 -23.52 58.37 4.50
N PRO A 384 -24.69 57.73 4.61
CA PRO A 384 -25.26 57.54 5.95
C PRO A 384 -26.16 56.30 6.15
N GLN A 385 -26.27 55.89 7.44
CA GLN A 385 -27.48 55.54 8.23
C GLN A 385 -28.55 54.59 7.61
N LYS A 386 -29.19 53.64 8.32
CA LYS A 386 -29.90 53.75 9.62
C LYS A 386 -30.51 52.37 9.98
N ALA A 387 -30.66 52.11 11.28
CA ALA A 387 -31.75 51.41 12.02
C ALA A 387 -32.42 50.14 11.44
N GLY A 388 -32.79 49.11 12.19
CA GLY A 388 -33.00 48.96 13.63
C GLY A 388 -33.50 47.54 13.95
N GLN A 389 -33.37 47.18 15.22
CA GLN A 389 -33.72 45.89 15.83
C GLN A 389 -35.23 45.70 16.02
N ARG A 390 -35.70 44.44 16.03
CA ARG A 390 -36.47 43.76 17.12
C ARG A 390 -37.12 42.47 16.60
N SER A 391 -36.71 41.30 17.11
CA SER A 391 -37.32 40.50 18.20
C SER A 391 -38.68 39.85 17.86
N GLY A 392 -38.75 38.52 17.90
CA GLY A 392 -39.99 37.75 17.82
C GLY A 392 -39.78 36.30 18.26
N ARG A 393 -40.65 35.84 19.16
CA ARG A 393 -40.58 34.64 20.02
C ARG A 393 -41.34 33.46 19.40
N ALA A 394 -40.93 32.24 19.77
CA ALA A 394 -41.71 31.01 19.99
C ALA A 394 -42.55 30.36 18.86
N ALA A 395 -42.38 29.05 18.65
CA ALA A 395 -43.41 28.03 18.94
C ALA A 395 -42.97 26.62 18.52
N SER A 396 -43.30 25.66 19.38
CA SER A 396 -43.24 24.20 19.23
C SER A 396 -44.28 23.66 18.23
N GLY A 397 -43.93 22.62 17.47
CA GLY A 397 -44.87 21.84 16.66
C GLY A 397 -44.40 20.40 16.43
N ARG A 398 -45.26 19.43 16.76
CA ARG A 398 -45.08 17.97 16.66
C ARG A 398 -45.33 17.43 15.24
N LYS A 399 -44.53 16.40 14.85
CA LYS A 399 -44.81 15.20 13.99
C LYS A 399 -45.35 15.41 12.55
N PRO A 400 -45.22 14.46 11.57
CA PRO A 400 -45.35 12.99 11.72
C PRO A 400 -44.39 12.10 10.88
N ALA A 401 -44.51 10.78 11.10
CA ALA A 401 -43.87 9.68 10.37
C ALA A 401 -44.56 9.41 9.01
N PRO A 402 -43.94 8.58 8.14
CA PRO A 402 -44.68 7.82 7.14
C PRO A 402 -44.51 6.29 7.29
N ALA A 403 -45.64 5.57 7.21
CA ALA A 403 -45.75 4.21 6.68
C ALA A 403 -45.61 4.26 5.15
N GLY A 404 -45.29 3.25 4.35
CA GLY A 404 -45.07 1.81 4.49
C GLY A 404 -45.25 1.20 3.08
N ALA A 405 -44.45 0.21 2.67
CA ALA A 405 -44.76 -0.72 1.57
C ALA A 405 -43.78 -1.90 1.55
N ARG A 406 -44.33 -3.12 1.46
CA ARG A 406 -43.65 -4.43 1.31
C ARG A 406 -43.13 -4.64 -0.14
N PRO A 407 -42.31 -5.67 -0.40
CA PRO A 407 -42.92 -6.90 -0.94
C PRO A 407 -42.35 -8.25 -0.43
N SER A 408 -43.25 -9.23 -0.56
CA SER A 408 -43.21 -10.71 -0.58
C SER A 408 -41.89 -11.51 -0.58
N THR A 409 -41.84 -12.48 0.33
CA THR A 409 -41.04 -13.72 0.33
C THR A 409 -41.66 -14.85 -0.51
N PRO A 410 -40.87 -15.70 -1.19
CA PRO A 410 -41.28 -17.04 -1.60
C PRO A 410 -40.81 -18.11 -0.60
N GLY A 411 -41.65 -19.11 -0.35
CA GLY A 411 -41.37 -20.24 0.53
C GLY A 411 -40.64 -21.41 -0.15
N ALA A 412 -39.95 -22.21 0.66
CA ALA A 412 -39.59 -23.59 0.36
C ALA A 412 -39.45 -24.38 1.68
N LYS A 413 -39.93 -25.63 1.65
CA LYS A 413 -40.14 -26.56 2.77
C LYS A 413 -38.89 -27.38 3.12
N SER A 414 -38.99 -28.01 4.31
CA SER A 414 -38.30 -29.24 4.81
C SER A 414 -37.03 -29.02 5.64
N PRO A 415 -36.67 -29.92 6.60
CA PRO A 415 -37.06 -31.34 6.69
C PRO A 415 -37.43 -31.88 8.10
N ALA A 416 -38.04 -33.07 8.11
CA ALA A 416 -38.03 -34.00 9.22
C ALA A 416 -37.70 -35.41 8.69
N PRO A 417 -36.84 -36.18 9.36
CA PRO A 417 -36.90 -37.63 9.29
C PRO A 417 -37.14 -38.24 10.67
N GLY A 418 -37.98 -39.27 10.65
CA GLY A 418 -38.51 -39.95 11.82
C GLY A 418 -37.54 -40.92 12.48
N SER A 419 -37.80 -41.09 13.77
CA SER A 419 -37.28 -42.14 14.65
C SER A 419 -37.75 -43.54 14.25
N ARG A 420 -36.83 -44.50 14.11
CA ARG A 420 -37.12 -45.93 14.26
C ARG A 420 -36.03 -46.62 15.09
N LYS A 421 -36.47 -47.21 16.20
CA LYS A 421 -35.71 -48.08 17.12
C LYS A 421 -35.26 -49.37 16.42
N PRO A 422 -34.14 -49.98 16.81
CA PRO A 422 -33.92 -51.41 16.63
C PRO A 422 -34.36 -52.18 17.89
N ARG A 423 -35.25 -53.17 17.70
CA ARG A 423 -35.46 -54.27 18.65
C ARG A 423 -34.47 -55.38 18.31
N GLY A 424 -33.74 -55.85 19.31
CA GLY A 424 -32.93 -57.05 19.19
C GLY A 424 -33.77 -58.31 19.05
N ASN A 425 -33.20 -59.33 18.41
CA ASN A 425 -33.54 -60.71 18.71
C ASN A 425 -32.29 -61.59 18.64
N ARG A 426 -32.19 -62.50 19.61
CA ARG A 426 -31.11 -63.47 19.83
C ARG A 426 -31.33 -64.75 18.99
N ALA A 427 -30.20 -65.43 18.74
CA ALA A 427 -29.99 -66.88 18.68
C ALA A 427 -30.33 -67.68 17.40
N ARG A 428 -29.30 -68.31 16.80
CA ARG A 428 -28.92 -69.75 16.94
C ARG A 428 -27.77 -70.08 15.94
N LYS A 429 -26.63 -70.59 16.42
CA LYS A 429 -26.12 -71.98 16.23
C LYS A 429 -26.23 -72.53 14.79
N ARG A 430 -25.10 -72.63 14.08
CA ARG A 430 -24.31 -73.85 13.89
C ARG A 430 -22.97 -73.52 13.25
#